data_AF-A0A450TC84-F1
#
_entry.id   AF-A0A450TC84-F1
#
_cell.length_a   1.000
_cell.length_b   1.000
_cell.length_c   1.000
_cell.angle_alpha   90.00
_cell.angle_beta   90.00
_cell.angle_gamma   90.00
#
_symmetry.space_group_name_H-M   'P 1'
#
loop_
_entity.id
_entity.type
_entity.pdbx_description
1 polymer ?
#
loop_
_entity_poly.entity_id
_entity_poly.type
_entity_poly.pdbx_seq_one_letter_code
_entity_poly.pdbx_strand_id
1 'polypeptide(L)'
;MFAANTTQPTNQQLTLDAISEHVRAHIGEWLVEQNPARSNSVYEIELRERMIRLEEELKSQRELMKQGFDLMEKRFSAMSEENNRRFEAIDRRLEAMSAENNKRFEAVDRRFEAMSAENNKRFEA
;
A
#
# COMPACT_ATOMS: atom_id res chain seq x y z
N MET A 1 -37.69 52.90 59.78
CA MET A 1 -37.23 53.92 58.82
C MET A 1 -35.85 53.51 58.34
N PHE A 2 -35.70 53.33 57.03
CA PHE A 2 -34.56 52.73 56.34
C PHE A 2 -33.44 53.76 56.13
N ALA A 3 -32.19 53.43 56.45
CA ALA A 3 -31.02 54.22 56.05
C ALA A 3 -30.42 53.60 54.78
N ALA A 4 -30.54 54.31 53.67
CA ALA A 4 -30.06 53.89 52.36
C ALA A 4 -28.52 53.92 52.31
N ASN A 5 -27.91 52.79 51.95
CA ASN A 5 -26.48 52.67 51.68
C ASN A 5 -26.21 53.12 50.24
N THR A 6 -25.74 54.35 50.03
CA THR A 6 -25.36 54.87 48.71
C THR A 6 -23.87 54.66 48.48
N THR A 7 -23.50 53.57 47.82
CA THR A 7 -22.16 53.38 47.24
C THR A 7 -22.02 54.29 46.02
N GLN A 8 -21.42 55.47 46.21
CA GLN A 8 -21.03 56.34 45.10
C GLN A 8 -19.90 55.69 44.27
N PRO A 9 -19.93 55.74 42.93
CA PRO A 9 -18.78 55.37 42.13
C PRO A 9 -17.68 56.40 42.36
N THR A 10 -16.55 55.98 42.94
CA THR A 10 -15.35 56.81 43.05
C THR A 10 -14.79 57.06 41.65
N ASN A 11 -15.15 58.19 41.05
CA ASN A 11 -14.53 58.68 39.83
C ASN A 11 -13.15 59.24 40.20
N GLN A 12 -12.14 58.36 40.28
CA GLN A 12 -10.75 58.77 40.45
C GLN A 12 -10.28 59.43 39.15
N GLN A 13 -9.89 60.70 39.23
CA GLN A 13 -9.19 61.37 38.13
C GLN A 13 -7.85 60.69 37.92
N LEU A 14 -7.75 59.81 36.93
CA LEU A 14 -6.51 59.16 36.53
C LEU A 14 -5.55 60.23 35.98
N THR A 15 -4.40 60.39 36.63
CA THR A 15 -3.35 61.29 36.13
C THR A 15 -2.64 60.64 34.94
N LEU A 16 -2.12 61.47 34.03
CA LEU A 16 -1.34 61.00 32.89
C LEU A 16 -0.09 60.20 33.35
N ASP A 17 0.47 60.56 34.50
CA ASP A 17 1.61 59.86 35.09
C ASP A 17 1.24 58.45 35.55
N ALA A 18 0.10 58.29 36.24
CA ALA A 18 -0.36 56.98 36.70
C ALA A 18 -0.68 56.04 35.53
N ILE A 19 -1.27 56.57 34.46
CA ILE A 19 -1.51 55.81 33.23
C ILE A 19 -0.18 55.44 32.58
N SER A 20 0.77 56.37 32.50
CA SER A 20 2.08 56.14 31.88
C SER A 20 2.91 55.10 32.63
N GLU A 21 2.84 55.09 33.96
CA GLU A 21 3.52 54.11 34.80
C GLU A 21 2.88 52.73 34.69
N HIS A 22 1.55 52.66 34.71
CA HIS A 22 0.83 51.41 34.49
C HIS A 22 1.11 50.80 33.12
N VAL A 23 1.09 51.61 32.05
CA VAL A 23 1.44 51.15 30.70
C VAL A 23 2.88 50.67 30.65
N ARG A 24 3.86 51.41 31.20
CA ARG A 24 5.27 50.96 31.19
C ARG A 24 5.48 49.67 31.96
N ALA A 25 4.77 49.49 33.07
CA ALA A 25 4.87 48.28 33.89
C ALA A 25 4.34 47.04 33.16
N HIS A 26 3.29 47.17 32.33
CA HIS A 26 2.58 46.03 31.75
C HIS A 26 2.78 45.85 30.24
N ILE A 27 3.32 46.85 29.53
CA ILE A 27 3.44 46.80 28.05
C ILE A 27 4.31 45.63 27.58
N GLY A 28 5.34 45.23 28.33
CA GLY A 28 6.17 44.08 28.00
C GLY A 28 5.40 42.75 28.05
N GLU A 29 4.51 42.60 29.03
CA GLU A 29 3.66 41.42 29.19
C GLU A 29 2.56 41.39 28.13
N TRP A 30 1.86 42.51 27.93
CA TRP A 30 0.82 42.63 26.90
C TRP A 30 1.36 42.38 25.49
N LEU A 31 2.58 42.85 25.19
CA LEU A 31 3.22 42.59 23.90
C LEU A 31 3.63 41.12 23.72
N VAL A 32 3.84 40.36 24.80
CA VAL A 32 4.13 38.92 24.72
C VAL A 32 2.84 38.12 24.54
N GLU A 33 1.78 38.46 25.27
CA GLU A 33 0.45 37.83 25.15
C GLU A 33 -0.19 38.11 23.78
N GLN A 34 -0.03 39.32 23.26
CA GLN A 34 -0.54 39.73 21.95
C GLN A 34 0.41 39.38 20.80
N ASN A 35 1.58 38.76 21.05
CA ASN A 35 2.58 38.55 20.00
C ASN A 35 2.06 37.53 18.96
N PRO A 36 1.58 37.97 17.79
CA PRO A 36 1.07 37.06 16.78
C PRO A 36 2.21 36.25 16.17
N ALA A 37 3.46 36.74 16.24
CA ALA A 37 4.62 36.02 15.75
C ALA A 37 4.99 34.82 16.63
N ARG A 38 4.70 34.84 17.94
CA ARG A 38 4.86 33.64 18.79
C ARG A 38 3.80 32.60 18.48
N SER A 39 2.54 33.00 18.31
CA SER A 39 1.46 32.08 17.89
C SER A 39 1.69 31.52 16.47
N ASN A 40 2.15 32.35 15.53
CA ASN A 40 2.38 31.95 14.14
C ASN A 40 3.64 31.09 13.98
N SER A 41 4.74 31.40 14.65
CA SER A 41 5.97 30.59 14.59
C SER A 41 5.81 29.24 15.28
N VAL A 42 5.11 29.17 16.41
CA VAL A 42 4.79 27.91 17.08
C VAL A 42 3.88 27.05 16.19
N TYR A 43 2.86 27.64 15.56
CA TYR A 43 2.01 26.93 14.59
C TYR A 43 2.80 26.45 13.36
N GLU A 44 3.73 27.25 12.84
CA GLU A 44 4.60 26.84 11.73
C GLU A 44 5.51 25.66 12.12
N ILE A 45 6.07 25.67 13.33
CA ILE A 45 6.89 24.58 13.87
C ILE A 45 6.06 23.30 13.98
N GLU A 46 4.88 23.36 14.60
CA GLU A 46 3.99 22.20 14.75
C GLU A 46 3.55 21.64 13.39
N LEU A 47 3.24 22.50 12.42
CA LEU A 47 2.90 22.08 11.06
C LEU A 47 4.08 21.38 10.37
N ARG A 48 5.30 21.92 10.50
CA ARG A 48 6.51 21.29 9.95
C ARG A 48 6.77 19.93 10.59
N GLU A 49 6.62 19.80 11.90
CA GLU A 49 6.74 18.51 12.58
C GLU A 49 5.68 17.50 12.11
N ARG A 50 4.44 17.94 11.90
CA ARG A 50 3.39 17.10 11.34
C ARG A 50 3.69 16.69 9.89
N MET A 51 4.24 17.60 9.08
CA MET A 51 4.67 17.32 7.71
C MET A 51 5.79 16.28 7.70
N ILE A 52 6.81 16.42 8.54
CA ILE A 52 7.91 15.45 8.66
C ILE A 52 7.36 14.07 9.02
N ARG A 53 6.50 13.96 10.03
CA ARG A 53 5.87 12.68 10.41
C ARG A 53 5.04 12.07 9.29
N LEU A 54 4.32 12.90 8.51
CA LEU A 54 3.57 12.43 7.34
C LEU A 54 4.49 11.95 6.22
N GLU A 55 5.60 12.64 5.95
CA GLU A 55 6.59 12.24 4.95
C GLU A 55 7.28 10.93 5.33
N GLU A 56 7.61 10.75 6.61
CA GLU A 56 8.16 9.50 7.16
C GLU A 56 7.17 8.35 7.01
N GLU A 57 5.89 8.56 7.35
CA GLU A 57 4.84 7.55 7.19
C GLU A 57 4.61 7.20 5.71
N LEU A 58 4.56 8.20 4.81
CA LEU A 58 4.45 7.96 3.36
C LEU A 58 5.64 7.18 2.81
N LYS A 59 6.85 7.46 3.30
CA LYS A 59 8.06 6.71 2.94
C LYS A 59 7.99 5.28 3.44
N SER A 60 7.55 5.07 4.68
CA SER A 60 7.31 3.75 5.27
C SER A 60 6.31 2.94 4.45
N GLN A 61 5.16 3.53 4.10
CA GLN A 61 4.13 2.90 3.27
C GLN A 61 4.65 2.54 1.88
N ARG A 62 5.44 3.42 1.25
CA ARG A 62 6.06 3.13 -0.06
C ARG A 62 6.99 1.93 0.03
N GLU A 63 7.77 1.82 1.10
CA GLU A 63 8.68 0.69 1.28
C GLU A 63 7.91 -0.62 1.55
N LEU A 64 6.87 -0.58 2.38
CA LEU A 64 5.97 -1.73 2.57
C LEU A 64 5.31 -2.17 1.26
N MET A 65 4.86 -1.21 0.45
CA MET A 65 4.27 -1.49 -0.86
C MET A 65 5.29 -2.13 -1.81
N LYS A 66 6.53 -1.63 -1.84
CA LYS A 66 7.62 -2.23 -2.62
C LYS A 66 7.91 -3.66 -2.18
N GLN A 67 8.01 -3.92 -0.87
CA GLN A 67 8.18 -5.27 -0.34
C GLN A 67 7.02 -6.20 -0.71
N GLY A 68 5.78 -5.68 -0.69
CA GLY A 68 4.60 -6.39 -1.15
C GLY A 68 4.69 -6.79 -2.62
N PHE A 69 5.12 -5.87 -3.49
CA PHE A 69 5.36 -6.15 -4.90
C PHE A 69 6.49 -7.16 -5.12
N ASP A 70 7.62 -7.03 -4.42
CA ASP A 70 8.74 -7.96 -4.52
C ASP A 70 8.35 -9.39 -4.11
N LEU A 71 7.50 -9.53 -3.08
CA LEU A 71 6.96 -10.82 -2.66
C LEU A 71 5.97 -11.40 -3.69
N MET A 72 5.13 -10.54 -4.28
CA MET A 72 4.21 -10.93 -5.34
C MET A 72 4.96 -11.43 -6.58
N GLU A 73 6.00 -10.71 -7.00
CA GLU A 73 6.85 -11.08 -8.13
C GLU A 73 7.47 -12.45 -7.90
N LYS A 74 8.09 -12.68 -6.73
CA LYS A 74 8.67 -13.98 -6.37
C LYS A 74 7.66 -15.13 -6.43
N ARG A 75 6.44 -14.92 -5.90
CA ARG A 75 5.37 -15.93 -5.96
C ARG A 75 4.92 -16.19 -7.39
N PHE A 76 4.80 -15.14 -8.20
CA PHE A 76 4.39 -15.25 -9.59
C PHE A 76 5.44 -15.99 -10.43
N SER A 77 6.73 -15.65 -10.26
CA SER A 77 7.83 -16.37 -10.92
C SER A 77 7.84 -17.84 -10.53
N ALA A 78 7.72 -18.16 -9.24
CA ALA A 78 7.70 -19.54 -8.76
C ALA A 78 6.51 -20.34 -9.33
N MET A 79 5.32 -19.72 -9.37
CA MET A 79 4.12 -20.34 -9.97
C MET A 79 4.28 -20.55 -11.48
N SER A 80 4.88 -19.59 -12.18
CA SER A 80 5.16 -19.70 -13.62
C SER A 80 6.13 -20.85 -13.91
N GLU A 81 7.21 -20.97 -13.15
CA GLU A 81 8.16 -22.08 -13.26
C GLU A 81 7.50 -23.44 -12.98
N GLU A 82 6.67 -23.53 -11.94
CA GLU A 82 5.95 -24.76 -11.63
C GLU A 82 5.00 -25.15 -12.77
N ASN A 83 4.25 -24.19 -13.31
CA ASN A 83 3.36 -24.41 -14.44
C ASN A 83 4.15 -24.88 -15.66
N ASN A 84 5.30 -24.26 -15.97
CA ASN A 84 6.14 -24.69 -17.09
C ASN A 84 6.60 -26.14 -16.92
N ARG A 85 7.06 -26.53 -15.72
CA ARG A 85 7.44 -27.93 -15.42
C ARG A 85 6.27 -28.90 -15.59
N ARG A 86 5.06 -28.51 -15.17
CA ARG A 86 3.84 -29.33 -15.33
C ARG A 86 3.48 -29.49 -16.81
N PHE A 87 3.55 -28.42 -17.61
CA PHE A 87 3.31 -28.48 -19.05
C PHE A 87 4.32 -29.38 -19.76
N GLU A 88 5.62 -29.23 -19.49
CA GLU A 88 6.65 -30.13 -20.04
C GLU A 88 6.41 -31.61 -19.67
N ALA A 89 5.93 -31.88 -18.44
CA ALA A 89 5.59 -33.23 -18.03
C ALA A 89 4.37 -33.78 -18.78
N ILE A 90 3.37 -32.93 -19.06
CA ILE A 90 2.21 -33.28 -19.89
C ILE A 90 2.66 -33.57 -21.33
N ASP A 91 3.50 -32.72 -21.91
CA ASP A 91 4.02 -32.89 -23.27
C ASP A 91 4.75 -34.23 -23.41
N ARG A 92 5.67 -34.54 -22.48
CA ARG A 92 6.36 -35.84 -22.46
C ARG A 92 5.40 -37.02 -22.38
N ARG A 93 4.33 -36.92 -21.58
CA ARG A 93 3.32 -37.98 -21.47
C ARG A 93 2.51 -38.14 -22.76
N LEU A 94 2.16 -37.03 -23.41
CA LEU A 94 1.45 -37.04 -24.68
C LEU A 94 2.31 -37.63 -25.79
N GLU A 95 3.59 -37.29 -25.87
CA GLU A 95 4.55 -37.88 -26.81
C GLU A 95 4.67 -39.39 -26.60
N ALA A 96 4.83 -39.84 -25.36
CA ALA A 96 4.90 -41.27 -25.04
C ALA A 96 3.62 -42.02 -25.44
N MET A 97 2.45 -41.44 -25.14
CA MET A 97 1.16 -42.02 -25.52
C MET A 97 0.96 -42.05 -27.04
N SER A 98 1.40 -41.02 -27.76
CA SER A 98 1.37 -40.97 -29.22
C SER A 98 2.26 -42.05 -29.83
N ALA A 99 3.48 -42.20 -29.33
CA ALA A 99 4.40 -43.25 -29.77
C ALA A 99 3.88 -44.67 -29.49
N GLU A 100 3.26 -44.89 -28.33
CA GLU A 100 2.61 -46.16 -28.01
C GLU A 100 1.44 -46.44 -28.95
N ASN A 101 0.58 -45.46 -29.19
CA ASN A 101 -0.55 -45.58 -30.11
C ASN A 101 -0.06 -45.92 -31.52
N ASN A 102 0.97 -45.24 -32.01
CA ASN A 102 1.55 -45.53 -33.33
C ASN A 102 2.02 -46.98 -33.43
N LYS A 103 2.74 -47.49 -32.41
CA LYS A 103 3.15 -48.91 -32.35
C LYS A 103 1.98 -49.89 -32.35
N ARG A 104 0.88 -49.54 -31.65
CA ARG A 104 -0.33 -50.37 -31.62
C ARG A 104 -1.03 -50.39 -32.97
N PHE A 105 -1.11 -49.25 -33.66
CA PHE A 105 -1.66 -49.17 -35.01
C PHE A 105 -0.82 -49.98 -36.00
N GLU A 106 0.51 -49.82 -36.01
CA GLU A 106 1.40 -50.64 -36.84
C GLU A 106 1.24 -52.15 -36.59
N ALA A 107 1.02 -52.55 -35.33
CA ALA A 107 0.77 -53.94 -34.98
C ALA A 107 -0.58 -54.46 -35.50
N VAL A 108 -1.60 -53.58 -35.54
CA VAL A 108 -2.91 -53.89 -36.16
C VAL A 108 -2.77 -54.01 -37.67
N ASP A 109 -2.07 -53.07 -38.31
CA ASP A 109 -1.83 -53.09 -39.77
C ASP A 109 -1.14 -54.40 -40.18
N ARG A 110 -0.07 -54.79 -39.47
CA ARG A 110 0.61 -56.08 -39.73
C ARG A 110 -0.30 -57.30 -39.59
N ARG A 111 -1.22 -57.30 -38.61
CA ARG A 111 -2.19 -58.40 -38.43
C ARG A 111 -3.21 -58.43 -39.57
N PHE A 112 -3.64 -57.26 -40.03
CA PHE A 112 -4.57 -57.14 -41.14
C PHE A 112 -3.92 -57.61 -42.45
N GLU A 113 -2.69 -57.18 -42.74
CA GLU A 113 -1.90 -57.64 -43.89
C GLU A 113 -1.72 -59.17 -43.89
N ALA A 114 -1.37 -59.74 -42.74
CA ALA A 114 -1.22 -61.20 -42.60
C ALA A 114 -2.55 -61.95 -42.89
N MET A 115 -3.67 -61.42 -42.38
CA MET A 115 -5.00 -61.98 -42.62
C MET A 115 -5.43 -61.85 -44.08
N SER A 116 -5.14 -60.72 -44.73
CA SER A 116 -5.40 -60.53 -46.16
C SER A 116 -4.57 -61.50 -47.01
N ALA A 117 -3.29 -61.68 -46.68
CA ALA A 117 -2.42 -62.63 -47.37
C ALA A 117 -2.89 -64.08 -47.20
N GLU A 118 -3.34 -64.47 -46.00
CA GLU A 118 -3.92 -65.80 -45.77
C GLU A 118 -5.21 -66.00 -46.57
N ASN A 119 -6.11 -65.01 -46.57
CA ASN A 119 -7.35 -65.08 -47.36
C ASN A 119 -7.05 -65.23 -48.84
N ASN A 120 -6.13 -64.42 -49.40
CA ASN A 120 -5.77 -64.52 -50.83
C ASN A 120 -5.27 -65.93 -51.18
N LYS A 121 -4.39 -66.51 -50.36
CA LYS A 121 -3.90 -67.89 -50.55
C LYS A 121 -5.02 -68.94 -50.53
N ARG A 122 -6.03 -68.78 -49.67
CA ARG A 122 -7.18 -69.69 -49.61
C ARG A 122 -8.11 -69.57 -50.81
N PHE A 123 -8.18 -68.40 -51.44
CA PHE A 123 -8.98 -68.20 -52.66
C PHE A 123 -8.27 -68.69 -53.93
N GLU A 124 -6.93 -68.72 -53.93
CA GLU A 124 -6.13 -69.21 -55.07
C GLU A 124 -5.93 -70.74 -55.10
N ALA A 125 -6.18 -71.43 -53.99
CA ALA A 125 -6.11 -72.89 -53.87
C ALA A 125 -7.47 -73.56 -54.15
#